data_AF-A0A1E5K6R5-F1
#
_entry.id   AF-A0A1E5K6R5-F1
#
_cell.length_a   1.000
_cell.length_b   1.000
_cell.length_c   1.000
_cell.angle_alpha   90.00
_cell.angle_beta   90.00
_cell.angle_gamma   90.00
#
_symmetry.space_group_name_H-M   'P 1'
#
loop_
_entity.id
_entity.type
_entity.pdbx_description
1 polymer ?
#
loop_
_entity_poly.entity_id
_entity_poly.type
_entity_poly.pdbx_seq_one_letter_code
_entity_poly.pdbx_strand_id
1 'polypeptide(L)'
;MALKKVRRPVLNGEKEILEKKGWNNVMEIKSEFKDLTRDVEKGWNSPIAPSQSVNSDHSDSDTQHNFLNEDINIYESTKHGNDSALNRTISFFGDYVKMPRKAKLEPDIYEFRIDNMTSKENLTGKFGTYDQLFITFSVQKFGMEASKQITIPYIISTKAESPFMVFIASFKSIFQGQNITITQLVGMIGTCEITHFKTASGDVYERLLVKSVNS
;
A
#
# COMPACT_ATOMS: atom_id res chain seq x y z
N MET A 1 -31.82 21.38 51.25
CA MET A 1 -30.47 21.33 50.62
C MET A 1 -30.48 22.21 49.37
N ALA A 2 -29.45 23.01 49.13
CA ALA A 2 -29.44 23.99 48.04
C ALA A 2 -28.57 23.53 46.84
N LEU A 3 -29.12 23.62 45.63
CA LEU A 3 -28.42 23.25 44.40
C LEU A 3 -27.55 24.41 43.89
N LYS A 4 -26.24 24.20 43.87
CA LYS A 4 -25.24 25.21 43.46
C LYS A 4 -25.16 25.30 41.93
N LYS A 5 -25.73 26.36 41.33
CA LYS A 5 -25.64 26.61 39.88
C LYS A 5 -24.21 26.95 39.46
N VAL A 6 -23.62 26.17 38.56
CA VAL A 6 -22.31 26.44 37.96
C VAL A 6 -22.51 27.10 36.58
N ARG A 7 -21.96 28.29 36.37
CA ARG A 7 -21.93 28.95 35.05
C ARG A 7 -20.72 28.47 34.26
N ARG A 8 -20.89 28.18 32.96
CA ARG A 8 -19.79 27.95 32.01
C ARG A 8 -19.29 29.31 31.47
N PRO A 9 -17.99 29.48 31.20
CA PRO A 9 -17.51 30.63 30.45
C PRO A 9 -18.00 30.59 29.00
N VAL A 10 -18.37 31.74 28.45
CA VAL A 10 -18.67 31.94 27.02
C VAL A 10 -17.52 32.77 26.44
N LEU A 11 -16.85 32.25 25.42
CA LEU A 11 -15.89 33.00 24.62
C LEU A 11 -16.50 33.29 23.24
N ASN A 12 -17.19 34.42 23.15
CA ASN A 12 -17.54 35.02 21.86
C ASN A 12 -16.29 35.69 21.29
N GLY A 13 -16.01 35.49 20.00
CA GLY A 13 -14.79 36.01 19.37
C GLY A 13 -14.72 35.85 17.86
N GLU A 14 -15.85 35.92 17.15
CA GLU A 14 -15.81 36.08 15.68
C GLU A 14 -15.27 37.47 15.34
N LYS A 15 -14.14 37.51 14.63
CA LYS A 15 -13.71 38.66 13.82
C LYS A 15 -13.06 38.18 12.53
N GLU A 16 -13.93 37.99 11.55
CA GLU A 16 -13.76 38.38 10.15
C GLU A 16 -12.48 39.18 9.84
N ILE A 17 -11.59 38.61 9.02
CA ILE A 17 -10.67 39.36 8.14
C ILE A 17 -10.80 38.77 6.75
N LEU A 18 -11.60 39.44 5.92
CA LEU A 18 -11.59 39.30 4.47
C LEU A 18 -10.46 40.16 3.88
N GLU A 19 -10.21 40.02 2.57
CA GLU A 19 -9.23 40.77 1.76
C GLU A 19 -7.77 40.25 1.81
N LYS A 20 -7.01 40.17 0.71
CA LYS A 20 -7.26 40.47 -0.72
C LYS A 20 -6.21 39.77 -1.62
N LYS A 21 -6.58 39.45 -2.88
CA LYS A 21 -5.70 39.18 -4.05
C LYS A 21 -4.67 38.03 -3.87
N GLY A 22 -4.71 36.90 -4.57
CA GLY A 22 -5.21 36.64 -5.92
C GLY A 22 -4.09 36.86 -6.94
N TRP A 23 -3.61 35.78 -7.58
CA TRP A 23 -2.78 35.79 -8.80
C TRP A 23 -3.29 34.64 -9.70
N ASN A 24 -4.06 34.99 -10.72
CA ASN A 24 -4.25 34.11 -11.87
C ASN A 24 -2.98 34.21 -12.71
N ASN A 25 -2.39 33.08 -13.10
CA ASN A 25 -1.64 33.02 -14.35
C ASN A 25 -1.80 31.63 -14.96
N VAL A 26 -2.62 31.59 -16.01
CA VAL A 26 -2.61 30.52 -17.00
C VAL A 26 -1.24 30.54 -17.67
N MET A 27 -0.52 29.42 -17.64
CA MET A 27 0.50 29.15 -18.65
C MET A 27 0.14 27.86 -19.39
N GLU A 28 0.01 28.05 -20.69
CA GLU A 28 -0.25 27.05 -21.70
C GLU A 28 1.03 26.23 -21.95
N ILE A 29 0.97 24.91 -21.76
CA ILE A 29 1.94 23.98 -22.34
C ILE A 29 1.15 23.02 -23.23
N LYS A 30 1.26 23.25 -24.54
CA LYS A 30 0.84 22.35 -25.62
C LYS A 30 2.09 21.74 -26.26
N SER A 31 1.93 20.55 -26.84
CA SER A 31 3.00 19.68 -27.37
C SER A 31 3.84 19.05 -26.23
N GLU A 32 4.20 17.75 -26.25
CA GLU A 32 3.95 16.66 -27.20
C GLU A 32 3.65 15.36 -26.43
N PHE A 33 2.61 14.62 -26.82
CA PHE A 33 2.54 13.15 -26.66
C PHE A 33 1.47 12.59 -27.62
N LYS A 34 1.80 12.63 -28.91
CA LYS A 34 1.24 11.70 -29.90
C LYS A 34 2.20 10.51 -30.03
N ASP A 35 1.65 9.40 -30.50
CA ASP A 35 2.36 8.17 -30.88
C ASP A 35 2.99 7.36 -29.75
N LEU A 36 2.14 6.62 -29.01
CA LEU A 36 2.35 5.18 -28.84
C LEU A 36 1.05 4.43 -28.47
N THR A 37 0.09 4.38 -29.40
CA THR A 37 -1.04 3.43 -29.33
C THR A 37 -0.97 2.43 -30.48
N ARG A 38 -0.24 1.34 -30.26
CA ARG A 38 -0.38 0.03 -30.94
C ARG A 38 0.44 -1.04 -30.21
N ASP A 39 -0.11 -2.26 -30.22
CA ASP A 39 0.57 -3.54 -30.01
C ASP A 39 1.23 -3.84 -28.64
N VAL A 40 0.40 -4.20 -27.64
CA VAL A 40 0.72 -5.31 -26.71
C VAL A 40 -0.52 -6.16 -26.43
N GLU A 41 -1.09 -6.75 -27.48
CA GLU A 41 -1.84 -8.01 -27.35
C GLU A 41 -0.95 -9.16 -27.83
N LYS A 42 -0.61 -10.06 -26.90
CA LYS A 42 0.07 -11.40 -27.00
C LYS A 42 1.28 -11.47 -26.07
N GLY A 43 1.45 -12.60 -25.37
CA GLY A 43 2.73 -12.91 -24.71
C GLY A 43 2.70 -13.55 -23.33
N TRP A 44 1.54 -13.88 -22.74
CA TRP A 44 1.52 -14.87 -21.66
C TRP A 44 1.51 -16.27 -22.28
N ASN A 45 2.64 -16.99 -22.24
CA ASN A 45 2.75 -18.45 -22.06
C ASN A 45 4.20 -18.97 -22.23
N SER A 46 4.83 -19.31 -21.10
CA SER A 46 5.75 -20.48 -20.97
C SER A 46 7.16 -20.35 -21.62
N PRO A 47 8.09 -21.32 -21.43
CA PRO A 47 9.24 -21.06 -20.56
C PRO A 47 10.60 -21.14 -21.29
N ILE A 48 11.60 -20.42 -20.78
CA ILE A 48 12.96 -20.45 -21.33
C ILE A 48 13.64 -21.77 -20.95
N ALA A 49 13.78 -22.66 -21.91
CA ALA A 49 14.72 -23.79 -21.85
C ALA A 49 16.14 -23.31 -22.26
N PRO A 50 17.21 -23.88 -21.68
CA PRO A 50 18.58 -23.40 -21.93
C PRO A 50 19.11 -23.85 -23.30
N SER A 51 19.53 -22.90 -24.14
CA SER A 51 20.24 -23.15 -25.39
C SER A 51 21.75 -23.29 -25.14
N GLN A 52 22.35 -24.41 -25.55
CA GLN A 52 23.81 -24.63 -25.50
C GLN A 52 24.49 -24.32 -26.86
N SER A 53 25.39 -23.33 -26.87
CA SER A 53 26.56 -23.18 -27.77
C SER A 53 27.34 -21.91 -27.31
N VAL A 54 28.60 -21.92 -26.85
CA VAL A 54 29.87 -22.29 -27.53
C VAL A 54 30.02 -21.46 -28.82
N ASN A 55 30.88 -20.46 -28.99
CA ASN A 55 32.12 -20.00 -28.31
C ASN A 55 32.32 -18.47 -28.60
N SER A 56 33.30 -17.69 -28.10
CA SER A 56 34.43 -17.86 -27.14
C SER A 56 35.02 -16.48 -26.73
N ASP A 57 35.81 -16.43 -25.65
CA ASP A 57 36.85 -15.46 -25.25
C ASP A 57 36.81 -13.98 -25.73
N HIS A 58 36.57 -13.07 -24.78
CA HIS A 58 37.57 -12.05 -24.44
C HIS A 58 37.37 -11.54 -22.99
N SER A 59 38.46 -11.07 -22.39
CA SER A 59 38.58 -10.68 -20.99
C SER A 59 38.03 -9.29 -20.68
N ASP A 60 37.28 -9.15 -19.58
CA ASP A 60 37.42 -8.01 -18.66
C ASP A 60 36.93 -8.42 -17.26
N SER A 61 37.73 -8.13 -16.23
CA SER A 61 37.48 -8.54 -14.85
C SER A 61 36.77 -7.43 -14.08
N ASP A 62 35.44 -7.36 -14.20
CA ASP A 62 34.65 -6.35 -13.53
C ASP A 62 34.02 -6.84 -12.20
N THR A 63 33.91 -5.91 -11.25
CA THR A 63 33.69 -6.22 -9.83
C THR A 63 32.23 -6.62 -9.55
N GLN A 64 31.92 -7.92 -9.55
CA GLN A 64 30.57 -8.41 -9.24
C GLN A 64 30.26 -8.41 -7.74
N HIS A 65 29.57 -7.36 -7.29
CA HIS A 65 28.80 -7.39 -6.04
C HIS A 65 27.56 -8.30 -6.21
N ASN A 66 27.51 -9.40 -5.46
CA ASN A 66 26.37 -10.32 -5.46
C ASN A 66 25.05 -9.61 -5.08
N PHE A 67 24.15 -9.49 -6.07
CA PHE A 67 22.74 -9.18 -5.83
C PHE A 67 21.91 -10.48 -5.87
N LEU A 68 20.97 -10.59 -4.92
CA LEU A 68 19.74 -11.37 -5.02
C LEU A 68 19.85 -12.89 -5.30
N ASN A 69 20.08 -13.65 -4.23
CA ASN A 69 19.36 -14.92 -4.03
C ASN A 69 18.41 -14.73 -2.83
N GLU A 70 17.17 -14.31 -3.10
CA GLU A 70 16.05 -14.54 -2.17
C GLU A 70 15.36 -15.83 -2.61
N ASP A 71 15.77 -16.97 -2.03
CA ASP A 71 15.18 -18.27 -2.33
C ASP A 71 13.68 -18.27 -2.04
N ILE A 72 12.90 -18.71 -3.05
CA ILE A 72 11.44 -18.84 -2.98
C ILE A 72 11.09 -20.03 -2.07
N ASN A 73 11.18 -19.81 -0.76
CA ASN A 73 10.68 -20.76 0.24
C ASN A 73 9.16 -20.69 0.30
N ILE A 74 8.51 -21.48 -0.56
CA ILE A 74 7.10 -21.85 -0.45
C ILE A 74 6.92 -22.52 0.92
N TYR A 75 6.29 -21.82 1.88
CA TYR A 75 6.14 -22.32 3.24
C TYR A 75 4.76 -22.97 3.45
N GLU A 76 4.76 -24.16 4.04
CA GLU A 76 3.55 -24.92 4.36
C GLU A 76 2.66 -24.17 5.36
N SER A 77 1.34 -24.29 5.18
CA SER A 77 0.35 -23.75 6.12
C SER A 77 0.41 -24.50 7.45
N THR A 78 1.15 -23.93 8.41
CA THR A 78 1.15 -24.39 9.80
C THR A 78 -0.16 -23.97 10.45
N LYS A 79 -0.98 -24.98 10.79
CA LYS A 79 -2.34 -24.83 11.32
C LYS A 79 -2.40 -23.78 12.43
N HIS A 80 -3.25 -22.77 12.23
CA HIS A 80 -3.44 -21.62 13.12
C HIS A 80 -4.04 -22.04 14.47
N GLY A 81 -3.15 -22.40 15.40
CA GLY A 81 -3.46 -22.58 16.81
C GLY A 81 -3.43 -21.24 17.53
N ASN A 82 -4.61 -20.75 17.93
CA ASN A 82 -4.80 -19.70 18.92
C ASN A 82 -4.19 -18.31 18.60
N ASP A 83 -4.62 -17.67 17.50
CA ASP A 83 -4.23 -16.29 17.12
C ASP A 83 -4.84 -15.15 17.97
N SER A 84 -5.16 -15.43 19.24
CA SER A 84 -5.47 -14.39 20.22
C SER A 84 -4.25 -13.50 20.45
N ALA A 85 -4.48 -12.20 20.60
CA ALA A 85 -3.44 -11.25 21.02
C ALA A 85 -2.80 -11.62 22.37
N LEU A 86 -3.54 -12.34 23.23
CA LEU A 86 -3.08 -12.81 24.54
C LEU A 86 -2.16 -14.02 24.47
N ASN A 87 -2.18 -14.77 23.36
CA ASN A 87 -1.38 -15.99 23.16
C ASN A 87 -0.14 -15.73 22.27
N ARG A 88 0.29 -14.46 22.18
CA ARG A 88 1.47 -14.08 21.38
C ARG A 88 2.75 -14.30 22.17
N THR A 89 3.70 -15.00 21.56
CA THR A 89 5.05 -15.16 22.11
C THR A 89 5.73 -13.80 22.21
N ILE A 90 6.23 -13.50 23.41
CA ILE A 90 7.12 -12.36 23.69
C ILE A 90 8.53 -12.93 23.85
N SER A 91 9.47 -12.43 23.06
CA SER A 91 10.88 -12.81 23.08
C SER A 91 11.71 -11.70 23.71
N PHE A 92 12.68 -12.07 24.53
CA PHE A 92 13.60 -11.17 25.22
C PHE A 92 15.01 -11.42 24.69
N PHE A 93 15.69 -10.37 24.23
CA PHE A 93 16.97 -10.44 23.54
C PHE A 93 17.92 -9.39 24.12
N GLY A 94 18.68 -9.74 25.17
CA GLY A 94 19.53 -8.77 25.86
C GLY A 94 18.73 -7.55 26.31
N ASP A 95 19.05 -6.38 25.76
CA ASP A 95 18.44 -5.09 26.12
C ASP A 95 17.10 -4.79 25.43
N TYR A 96 16.59 -5.66 24.54
CA TYR A 96 15.31 -5.43 23.85
C TYR A 96 14.28 -6.55 24.00
N VAL A 97 13.01 -6.13 24.07
CA VAL A 97 11.83 -7.01 24.13
C VAL A 97 11.09 -6.93 22.81
N LYS A 98 10.68 -8.08 22.27
CA LYS A 98 9.92 -8.15 21.02
C LYS A 98 8.71 -9.05 21.13
N MET A 99 7.57 -8.56 20.66
CA MET A 99 6.40 -9.36 20.30
C MET A 99 6.16 -9.20 18.80
N PRO A 100 6.36 -10.24 17.96
CA PRO A 100 6.17 -10.14 16.51
C PRO A 100 4.73 -9.77 16.13
N ARG A 101 4.56 -8.96 15.08
CA ARG A 101 3.24 -8.71 14.49
C ARG A 101 2.70 -10.00 13.86
N LYS A 102 1.40 -10.25 14.04
CA LYS A 102 0.61 -11.20 13.23
C LYS A 102 -0.38 -10.42 12.36
N ALA A 103 -0.72 -10.99 11.20
CA ALA A 103 -1.83 -10.52 10.37
C ALA A 103 -3.18 -10.67 11.10
N LYS A 104 -4.18 -9.87 10.70
CA LYS A 104 -5.56 -9.89 11.23
C LYS A 104 -6.53 -10.75 10.40
N LEU A 105 -6.09 -11.16 9.22
CA LEU A 105 -6.84 -11.83 8.16
C LEU A 105 -6.03 -12.99 7.61
N GLU A 106 -6.68 -14.05 7.19
CA GLU A 106 -6.05 -15.13 6.43
C GLU A 106 -5.83 -14.71 4.98
N PRO A 107 -4.83 -15.28 4.27
CA PRO A 107 -4.66 -15.07 2.84
C PRO A 107 -5.85 -15.64 2.08
N ASP A 108 -6.61 -14.79 1.39
CA ASP A 108 -7.82 -15.18 0.67
C ASP A 108 -8.33 -14.03 -0.22
N ILE A 109 -9.42 -14.25 -0.94
CA ILE A 109 -10.18 -13.22 -1.64
C ILE A 109 -11.25 -12.64 -0.71
N TYR A 110 -11.33 -11.31 -0.68
CA TYR A 110 -12.27 -10.52 0.10
C TYR A 110 -12.93 -9.46 -0.79
N GLU A 111 -14.15 -9.08 -0.46
CA GLU A 111 -14.71 -7.78 -0.86
C GLU A 111 -14.05 -6.69 0.01
N PHE A 112 -13.80 -5.51 -0.57
CA PHE A 112 -13.27 -4.36 0.16
C PHE A 112 -14.08 -3.10 -0.09
N ARG A 113 -14.03 -2.19 0.88
CA ARG A 113 -14.32 -0.75 0.75
C ARG A 113 -13.16 0.05 1.31
N ILE A 114 -12.75 1.12 0.62
CA ILE A 114 -11.81 2.10 1.15
C ILE A 114 -12.56 3.02 2.12
N ASP A 115 -12.23 2.95 3.42
CA ASP A 115 -12.88 3.77 4.46
C ASP A 115 -12.20 5.14 4.62
N ASN A 116 -10.86 5.19 4.57
CA ASN A 116 -10.09 6.41 4.82
C ASN A 116 -8.66 6.30 4.27
N MET A 117 -8.03 7.45 4.01
CA MET A 117 -6.61 7.57 3.65
C MET A 117 -5.94 8.70 4.43
N THR A 118 -4.74 8.44 4.97
CA THR A 118 -3.93 9.47 5.66
C THR A 118 -2.46 9.37 5.25
N SER A 119 -1.76 10.50 5.08
CA SER A 119 -0.32 10.53 4.81
C SER A 119 0.51 10.69 6.09
N LYS A 120 1.76 10.24 6.02
CA LYS A 120 2.88 10.76 6.81
C LYS A 120 4.00 11.11 5.85
N GLU A 121 4.46 12.35 5.93
CA GLU A 121 5.46 12.91 5.02
C GLU A 121 6.82 13.01 5.72
N ASN A 122 7.89 13.07 4.93
CA ASN A 122 9.27 13.28 5.38
C ASN A 122 9.77 12.21 6.40
N LEU A 123 9.38 10.95 6.25
CA LEU A 123 9.88 9.86 7.08
C LEU A 123 11.33 9.53 6.72
N THR A 124 12.23 9.51 7.71
CA THR A 124 13.64 9.17 7.50
C THR A 124 13.81 7.65 7.31
N GLY A 125 14.26 7.24 6.14
CA GLY A 125 14.65 5.86 5.82
C GLY A 125 16.15 5.70 5.60
N LYS A 126 16.61 4.44 5.43
CA LYS A 126 18.02 4.09 5.18
C LYS A 126 18.60 4.76 3.92
N PHE A 127 17.75 5.12 2.95
CA PHE A 127 18.15 5.64 1.64
C PHE A 127 17.71 7.09 1.40
N GLY A 128 17.33 7.82 2.47
CA GLY A 128 16.80 9.18 2.39
C GLY A 128 15.38 9.30 2.97
N THR A 129 14.77 10.47 2.82
CA THR A 129 13.39 10.72 3.24
C THR A 129 12.39 10.14 2.24
N TYR A 130 11.24 9.67 2.74
CA TYR A 130 10.14 9.17 1.92
C TYR A 130 8.79 9.50 2.56
N ASP A 131 7.74 9.51 1.73
CA ASP A 131 6.37 9.69 2.18
C ASP A 131 5.63 8.34 2.20
N GLN A 132 4.69 8.20 3.12
CA GLN A 132 3.93 6.97 3.34
C GLN A 132 2.44 7.26 3.46
N LEU A 133 1.64 6.60 2.63
CA LEU A 133 0.19 6.64 2.67
C LEU A 133 -0.34 5.43 3.47
N PHE A 134 -1.25 5.67 4.40
CA PHE A 134 -1.95 4.65 5.16
C PHE A 134 -3.39 4.57 4.64
N ILE A 135 -3.72 3.48 3.95
CA ILE A 135 -5.08 3.24 3.45
C ILE A 135 -5.79 2.29 4.40
N THR A 136 -6.94 2.70 4.89
CA THR A 136 -7.80 1.88 5.76
C THR A 136 -8.94 1.30 4.95
N PHE A 137 -9.09 -0.03 5.03
CA PHE A 137 -10.09 -0.80 4.31
C PHE A 137 -11.00 -1.53 5.30
N SER A 138 -12.30 -1.47 5.04
CA SER A 138 -13.25 -2.48 5.54
C SER A 138 -13.24 -3.65 4.56
N VAL A 139 -12.91 -4.85 5.03
CA VAL A 139 -12.96 -6.06 4.20
C VAL A 139 -13.98 -7.07 4.73
N GLN A 140 -14.60 -7.82 3.83
CA GLN A 140 -15.56 -8.87 4.17
C GLN A 140 -15.36 -10.06 3.23
N LYS A 141 -15.53 -11.27 3.76
CA LYS A 141 -15.59 -12.50 2.97
C LYS A 141 -16.99 -13.10 3.10
N PHE A 142 -17.45 -13.81 2.09
CA PHE A 142 -18.65 -14.63 2.19
C PHE A 142 -18.56 -15.57 3.40
N GLY A 143 -19.60 -15.59 4.24
CA GLY A 143 -19.61 -16.34 5.51
C GLY A 143 -18.99 -15.63 6.72
N MET A 144 -18.46 -14.40 6.59
CA MET A 144 -18.11 -13.56 7.74
C MET A 144 -19.31 -12.75 8.21
N GLU A 145 -19.64 -12.84 9.51
CA GLU A 145 -20.75 -12.11 10.15
C GLU A 145 -20.58 -10.58 10.12
N ALA A 146 -19.34 -10.09 10.16
CA ALA A 146 -19.02 -8.67 10.18
C ALA A 146 -17.76 -8.38 9.35
N SER A 147 -17.67 -7.18 8.79
CA SER A 147 -16.46 -6.69 8.15
C SER A 147 -15.33 -6.49 9.18
N LYS A 148 -14.09 -6.72 8.75
CA LYS A 148 -12.88 -6.45 9.53
C LYS A 148 -12.15 -5.25 8.96
N GLN A 149 -11.63 -4.39 9.83
CA GLN A 149 -10.85 -3.23 9.40
C GLN A 149 -9.33 -3.48 9.44
N ILE A 150 -8.69 -3.25 8.30
CA ILE A 150 -7.24 -3.29 8.14
C ILE A 150 -6.71 -1.93 7.66
N THR A 151 -5.47 -1.61 8.02
CA THR A 151 -4.77 -0.43 7.52
C THR A 151 -3.44 -0.87 6.94
N ILE A 152 -3.22 -0.59 5.66
CA ILE A 152 -2.03 -1.01 4.92
C ILE A 152 -1.20 0.24 4.59
N PRO A 153 0.09 0.26 4.97
CA PRO A 153 1.01 1.32 4.59
C PRO A 153 1.57 1.08 3.19
N TYR A 154 1.53 2.11 2.35
CA TYR A 154 2.15 2.16 1.04
C TYR A 154 3.22 3.25 1.03
N ILE A 155 4.44 2.92 0.62
CA ILE A 155 5.49 3.93 0.36
C ILE A 155 5.14 4.61 -0.96
N ILE A 156 5.07 5.94 -0.96
CA ILE A 156 4.80 6.72 -2.16
C ILE A 156 6.03 6.65 -3.07
N SER A 157 5.81 6.27 -4.33
CA SER A 157 6.87 6.03 -5.31
C SER A 157 6.34 6.30 -6.71
N THR A 158 7.19 6.77 -7.60
CA THR A 158 6.89 6.97 -9.04
C THR A 158 7.17 5.73 -9.88
N LYS A 159 7.79 4.69 -9.30
CA LYS A 159 8.09 3.43 -9.99
C LYS A 159 6.81 2.65 -10.27
N ALA A 160 6.55 2.32 -11.54
CA ALA A 160 5.30 1.71 -12.00
C ALA A 160 5.02 0.34 -11.36
N GLU A 161 6.07 -0.43 -11.10
CA GLU A 161 6.07 -1.73 -10.44
C GLU A 161 5.95 -1.65 -8.90
N SER A 162 5.96 -0.45 -8.31
CA SER A 162 5.82 -0.30 -6.86
C SER A 162 4.41 -0.71 -6.39
N PRO A 163 4.26 -1.31 -5.19
CA PRO A 163 2.94 -1.71 -4.67
C PRO A 163 1.91 -0.57 -4.63
N PHE A 164 2.38 0.67 -4.45
CA PHE A 164 1.54 1.86 -4.51
C PHE A 164 1.01 2.12 -5.92
N MET A 165 1.90 2.20 -6.93
CA MET A 165 1.49 2.45 -8.31
C MET A 165 0.63 1.33 -8.88
N VAL A 166 0.90 0.07 -8.52
CA VAL A 166 0.06 -1.08 -8.88
C VAL A 166 -1.35 -0.94 -8.29
N PHE A 167 -1.48 -0.55 -7.02
CA PHE A 167 -2.76 -0.30 -6.38
C PHE A 167 -3.53 0.85 -7.06
N ILE A 168 -2.88 1.97 -7.38
CA ILE A 168 -3.52 3.10 -8.07
C ILE A 168 -3.94 2.72 -9.49
N ALA A 169 -3.13 1.95 -10.21
CA ALA A 169 -3.44 1.48 -11.56
C ALA A 169 -4.72 0.63 -11.63
N SER A 170 -5.10 -0.05 -10.54
CA SER A 170 -6.34 -0.84 -10.48
C SER A 170 -7.62 0.00 -10.65
N PHE A 171 -7.56 1.32 -10.43
CA PHE A 171 -8.70 2.24 -10.60
C PHE A 171 -8.70 2.96 -11.96
N LYS A 172 -7.72 2.68 -12.83
CA LYS A 172 -7.47 3.42 -14.08
C LYS A 172 -8.68 3.46 -15.04
N SER A 173 -9.46 2.38 -15.13
CA SER A 173 -10.63 2.30 -16.01
C SER A 173 -11.76 3.24 -15.60
N ILE A 174 -11.88 3.55 -14.31
CA ILE A 174 -12.96 4.38 -13.74
C ILE A 174 -12.63 5.87 -13.91
N PHE A 175 -11.35 6.24 -13.75
CA PHE A 175 -10.88 7.62 -13.82
C PHE A 175 -10.12 7.94 -15.13
N GLN A 176 -10.35 7.17 -16.20
CA GLN A 176 -9.64 7.35 -17.47
C GLN A 176 -9.88 8.76 -18.03
N GLY A 177 -8.78 9.47 -18.32
CA GLY A 177 -8.82 10.86 -18.80
C GLY A 177 -9.09 11.92 -17.73
N GLN A 178 -9.17 11.54 -16.45
CA GLN A 178 -9.41 12.46 -15.34
C GLN A 178 -8.15 12.62 -14.48
N ASN A 179 -7.92 13.83 -13.96
CA ASN A 179 -6.95 14.07 -12.90
C ASN A 179 -7.67 14.00 -11.56
N ILE A 180 -7.30 13.03 -10.72
CA ILE A 180 -7.87 12.85 -9.38
C ILE A 180 -6.81 12.99 -8.28
N THR A 181 -7.27 13.39 -7.11
CA THR A 181 -6.53 13.30 -5.85
C THR A 181 -6.75 11.92 -5.22
N ILE A 182 -5.81 11.49 -4.37
CA ILE A 182 -5.89 10.19 -3.69
C ILE A 182 -7.16 10.03 -2.84
N THR A 183 -7.68 11.13 -2.27
CA THR A 183 -8.86 11.13 -1.41
C THR A 183 -10.15 10.81 -2.16
N GLN A 184 -10.19 11.01 -3.49
CA GLN A 184 -11.33 10.62 -4.33
C GLN A 184 -11.46 9.10 -4.52
N LEU A 185 -10.48 8.31 -4.07
CA LEU A 185 -10.59 6.86 -3.98
C LEU A 185 -11.29 6.38 -2.69
N VAL A 186 -11.58 7.28 -1.72
CA VAL A 186 -12.35 6.91 -0.53
C VAL A 186 -13.80 6.60 -0.92
N GLY A 187 -14.35 5.52 -0.37
CA GLY A 187 -15.66 4.99 -0.72
C GLY A 187 -15.65 3.99 -1.88
N MET A 188 -14.56 3.87 -2.65
CA MET A 188 -14.46 2.85 -3.70
C MET A 188 -14.55 1.44 -3.12
N ILE A 189 -15.28 0.57 -3.82
CA ILE A 189 -15.51 -0.83 -3.46
C ILE A 189 -15.04 -1.78 -4.56
N GLY A 190 -14.78 -3.04 -4.21
CA GLY A 190 -14.38 -4.05 -5.19
C GLY A 190 -14.01 -5.38 -4.53
N THR A 191 -13.25 -6.20 -5.26
CA THR A 191 -12.65 -7.43 -4.73
C THR A 191 -11.14 -7.32 -4.68
N CYS A 192 -10.52 -7.90 -3.66
CA CYS A 192 -9.08 -7.94 -3.49
C CYS A 192 -8.61 -9.30 -2.98
N GLU A 193 -7.38 -9.65 -3.31
CA GLU A 193 -6.64 -10.75 -2.69
C GLU A 193 -5.78 -10.19 -1.56
N ILE A 194 -5.91 -10.78 -0.38
CA ILE A 194 -5.01 -10.55 0.74
C ILE A 194 -3.92 -11.62 0.70
N THR A 195 -2.67 -11.20 0.76
CA THR A 195 -1.49 -12.08 0.92
C THR A 195 -0.69 -11.65 2.15
N HIS A 196 0.18 -12.54 2.65
CA HIS A 196 1.04 -12.24 3.79
C HIS A 196 2.47 -12.01 3.36
N PHE A 197 3.12 -11.04 4.02
CA PHE A 197 4.56 -10.84 3.94
C PHE A 197 5.16 -10.98 5.34
N LYS A 198 6.13 -11.89 5.49
CA LYS A 198 6.87 -12.12 6.73
C LYS A 198 8.25 -11.48 6.62
N THR A 199 8.60 -10.62 7.57
CA THR A 199 9.95 -10.05 7.65
C THR A 199 10.95 -11.07 8.20
N ALA A 200 12.25 -10.86 7.96
CA ALA A 200 13.32 -11.60 8.64
C ALA A 200 13.23 -11.53 10.17
N SER A 201 12.65 -10.44 10.70
CA SER A 201 12.38 -10.25 12.13
C SER A 201 11.14 -11.02 12.64
N GLY A 202 10.44 -11.78 11.78
CA GLY A 202 9.30 -12.62 12.13
C GLY A 202 7.94 -11.91 12.16
N ASP A 203 7.87 -10.64 11.76
CA ASP A 203 6.62 -9.87 11.72
C ASP A 203 5.84 -10.19 10.45
N VAL A 204 4.56 -10.52 10.60
CA VAL A 204 3.66 -10.82 9.47
C VAL A 204 2.75 -9.61 9.21
N TYR A 205 2.76 -9.15 7.97
CA TYR A 205 1.97 -8.03 7.46
C TYR A 205 1.05 -8.47 6.33
N GLU A 206 -0.12 -7.86 6.28
CA GLU A 206 -1.07 -7.96 5.18
C GLU A 206 -0.60 -7.14 3.97
N ARG A 207 -0.70 -7.72 2.76
CA ARG A 207 -0.64 -7.03 1.48
C ARG A 207 -1.98 -7.20 0.77
N LEU A 208 -2.46 -6.14 0.13
CA LEU A 208 -3.73 -6.14 -0.63
C LEU A 208 -3.44 -5.91 -2.11
N LEU A 209 -3.93 -6.81 -2.95
CA LEU A 209 -3.93 -6.71 -4.40
C LEU A 209 -5.38 -6.61 -4.88
N VAL A 210 -5.75 -5.47 -5.47
CA VAL A 210 -7.09 -5.27 -6.06
C VAL A 210 -7.24 -6.20 -7.28
N LYS A 211 -8.36 -6.91 -7.37
CA LYS A 211 -8.72 -7.84 -8.45
C LYS A 211 -9.82 -7.26 -9.34
N SER A 212 -10.83 -6.64 -8.74
CA SER A 212 -11.83 -5.84 -9.43
C SER A 212 -12.17 -4.59 -8.61
N VAL A 213 -12.68 -3.57 -9.28
CA VAL A 213 -13.32 -2.41 -8.66
C VAL A 213 -14.72 -2.32 -9.26
N ASN A 214 -15.74 -2.12 -8.43
CA ASN A 214 -17.10 -1.97 -8.92
C ASN A 214 -17.32 -0.50 -9.30
N SER A 215 -17.87 -0.29 -10.49
CA SER A 215 -18.29 1.00 -11.06
C SER A 215 -19.77 1.26 -10.82
#